data_AF-A0A8S0YKN8-F1
#
_entry.id   AF-A0A8S0YKN8-F1
#
_cell.length_a   1.000
_cell.length_b   1.000
_cell.length_c   1.000
_cell.angle_alpha   90.00
_cell.angle_beta   90.00
_cell.angle_gamma   90.00
#
_symmetry.space_group_name_H-M   'P 1'
#
loop_
_entity.id
_entity.type
_entity.pdbx_description
1 polymer ?
#
loop_
_entity_poly.entity_id
_entity_poly.type
_entity_poly.pdbx_seq_one_letter_code
_entity_poly.pdbx_strand_id
1 'polypeptide(L)'
;MIIDGHSHLTLPVEEHIKIMDCAGVDKTVLFSTSFHPELDKNTQEVKASMNYLNELLAGKKGNMTEIRKKSIEELVKAINLYPHRYIGFGAVPLGLDLSTTRQYISDNIEKNHLAGMGEFTLGSGQIPLLKNIFKLSGEFGNLPIWIHAFFPLTLQDIKEVSNFARKYLSTPVILGHLGGINWLETMDIVKETSNLFLDTSAYYSTLVLGAVINELPDKCIFGVDRPFGDLDLSKETILKVAKSQSIAKAVLGENIAHILKI
;
A
#
# COMPACT_ATOMS: atom_id res chain seq x y z
N MET A 1 -18.70 4.82 5.96
CA MET A 1 -17.50 4.11 6.43
C MET A 1 -16.30 4.72 5.74
N ILE A 2 -15.26 5.09 6.48
CA ILE A 2 -13.99 5.60 5.96
C ILE A 2 -12.90 4.61 6.36
N ILE A 3 -12.12 4.18 5.37
CA ILE A 3 -11.01 3.25 5.55
C ILE A 3 -9.77 3.88 4.94
N ASP A 4 -8.77 4.14 5.76
CA ASP A 4 -7.43 4.43 5.27
C ASP A 4 -6.83 3.13 4.72
N GLY A 5 -6.73 3.04 3.39
CA GLY A 5 -6.30 1.86 2.66
C GLY A 5 -4.79 1.66 2.62
N HIS A 6 -4.00 2.61 3.12
CA HIS A 6 -2.55 2.48 3.17
C HIS A 6 -1.93 3.44 4.19
N SER A 7 -1.42 2.87 5.28
CA SER A 7 -0.55 3.55 6.25
C SER A 7 0.41 2.54 6.87
N HIS A 8 1.63 2.95 7.18
CA HIS A 8 2.56 2.13 7.93
C HIS A 8 2.17 2.06 9.41
N LEU A 9 2.55 0.96 10.06
CA LEU A 9 2.51 0.89 11.51
C LEU A 9 3.34 2.04 12.10
N THR A 10 2.75 2.78 13.03
CA THR A 10 3.36 3.90 13.75
C THR A 10 3.19 3.69 15.24
N LEU A 11 4.13 4.20 16.03
CA LEU A 11 4.16 4.03 17.49
C LEU A 11 4.09 5.39 18.22
N PRO A 12 3.41 5.46 19.39
CA PRO A 12 2.58 4.42 20.00
C PRO A 12 1.24 4.24 19.26
N VAL A 13 0.73 3.00 19.22
CA VAL A 13 -0.48 2.63 18.44
C VAL A 13 -1.73 3.36 18.97
N GLU A 14 -1.80 3.61 20.28
CA GLU A 14 -2.89 4.33 20.93
C GLU A 14 -3.05 5.76 20.38
N GLU A 15 -1.95 6.39 19.95
CA GLU A 15 -2.00 7.72 19.35
C GLU A 15 -2.62 7.68 17.96
N HIS A 16 -2.28 6.67 17.15
CA HIS A 16 -2.94 6.45 15.86
C HIS A 16 -4.45 6.22 16.04
N ILE A 17 -4.87 5.40 17.01
CA ILE A 17 -6.29 5.17 17.29
C ILE A 17 -7.01 6.47 17.64
N LYS A 18 -6.42 7.33 18.48
CA LYS A 18 -7.00 8.65 18.79
C LYS A 18 -7.14 9.53 17.55
N ILE A 19 -6.14 9.55 16.68
CA ILE A 19 -6.18 10.29 15.41
C ILE A 19 -7.30 9.75 14.52
N MET A 20 -7.45 8.44 14.39
CA MET A 20 -8.55 7.81 13.65
C MET A 20 -9.91 8.21 14.22
N ASP A 21 -10.07 8.21 15.54
CA ASP A 21 -11.33 8.59 16.21
C ASP A 21 -11.68 10.06 15.96
N CYS A 22 -10.70 10.97 16.11
CA CYS A 22 -10.88 12.39 15.79
C CYS A 22 -11.25 12.62 14.31
N ALA A 23 -10.63 11.85 13.42
CA ALA A 23 -10.86 11.93 11.98
C ALA A 23 -12.15 11.21 11.52
N GLY A 24 -12.84 10.46 12.39
CA GLY A 24 -13.97 9.64 12.00
C GLY A 24 -13.61 8.52 11.01
N VAL A 25 -12.40 7.96 11.14
CA VAL A 25 -11.93 6.83 10.33
C VAL A 25 -12.21 5.51 11.06
N ASP A 26 -12.97 4.65 10.40
CA ASP A 26 -13.44 3.39 10.98
C ASP A 26 -12.31 2.36 11.09
N LYS A 27 -11.51 2.23 10.03
CA LYS A 27 -10.43 1.25 9.92
C LYS A 27 -9.20 1.80 9.17
N THR A 28 -8.06 1.18 9.42
CA THR A 28 -6.84 1.37 8.63
C THR A 28 -6.27 0.03 8.19
N VAL A 29 -5.90 -0.06 6.91
CA VAL A 29 -5.05 -1.12 6.38
C VAL A 29 -3.60 -0.75 6.70
N LEU A 30 -3.07 -1.39 7.74
CA LEU A 30 -1.70 -1.20 8.19
C LEU A 30 -0.72 -2.03 7.37
N PHE A 31 0.40 -1.39 7.04
CA PHE A 31 1.54 -1.98 6.38
C PHE A 31 2.68 -2.19 7.38
N SER A 32 3.28 -3.38 7.37
CA SER A 32 4.48 -3.63 8.18
C SER A 32 5.62 -2.72 7.73
N THR A 33 6.35 -2.11 8.67
CA THR A 33 7.53 -1.28 8.37
C THR A 33 8.77 -1.76 9.13
N SER A 34 9.95 -1.56 8.55
CA SER A 34 11.23 -1.93 9.17
C SER A 34 11.90 -0.79 9.94
N PHE A 35 11.28 0.40 9.96
CA PHE A 35 11.78 1.59 10.62
C PHE A 35 10.61 2.53 10.98
N HIS A 36 10.82 3.39 11.98
CA HIS A 36 9.79 4.26 12.58
C HIS A 36 10.31 5.70 12.64
N PRO A 37 10.24 6.46 11.52
CA PRO A 37 10.79 7.82 11.45
C PRO A 37 10.03 8.83 12.31
N GLU A 38 8.79 8.54 12.70
CA GLU A 38 8.00 9.36 13.63
C GLU A 38 8.56 9.38 15.05
N LEU A 39 9.44 8.43 15.38
CA LEU A 39 10.15 8.37 16.67
C LEU A 39 11.50 9.12 16.65
N ASP A 40 11.93 9.63 15.49
CA ASP A 40 13.18 10.35 15.34
C ASP A 40 13.15 11.66 16.16
N LYS A 41 14.15 11.87 17.00
CA LYS A 41 14.17 12.95 17.99
C LYS A 41 14.80 14.24 17.47
N ASN A 42 15.53 14.15 16.38
CA ASN A 42 16.29 15.26 15.82
C ASN A 42 16.50 15.09 14.31
N THR A 43 16.91 16.16 13.65
CA THR A 43 17.10 16.20 12.20
C THR A 43 18.15 15.22 11.69
N GLN A 44 19.14 14.82 12.51
CA GLN A 44 20.14 13.85 12.10
C GLN A 44 19.56 12.44 12.02
N GLU A 45 18.73 12.06 12.99
CA GLU A 45 17.98 10.80 12.98
C GLU A 45 17.01 10.77 11.79
N VAL A 46 16.24 11.84 11.57
CA VAL A 46 15.36 11.97 10.39
C VAL A 46 16.13 11.78 9.08
N LYS A 47 17.30 12.41 8.94
CA LYS A 47 18.16 12.22 7.74
C LYS A 47 18.59 10.76 7.58
N ALA A 48 18.92 10.07 8.66
CA ALA A 48 19.30 8.65 8.61
C ALA A 48 18.11 7.78 8.17
N SER A 49 16.92 8.01 8.72
CA SER A 49 15.69 7.32 8.32
C SER A 49 15.33 7.57 6.86
N MET A 50 15.44 8.82 6.38
CA MET A 50 15.17 9.14 4.97
C MET A 50 16.19 8.52 4.02
N ASN A 51 17.47 8.45 4.41
CA ASN A 51 18.48 7.72 3.64
C ASN A 51 18.17 6.22 3.59
N TYR A 52 17.74 5.64 4.71
CA TYR A 52 17.32 4.25 4.77
C TYR A 52 16.14 3.97 3.84
N LEU A 53 15.10 4.83 3.88
CA LEU A 53 13.94 4.76 2.99
C LEU A 53 14.35 4.86 1.52
N ASN A 54 15.21 5.82 1.16
CA ASN A 54 15.72 5.96 -0.20
C ASN A 54 16.44 4.70 -0.70
N GLU A 55 17.24 4.06 0.14
CA GLU A 55 17.88 2.79 -0.22
C GLU A 55 16.89 1.63 -0.35
N LEU A 56 15.84 1.60 0.49
CA LEU A 56 14.78 0.61 0.43
C LEU A 56 13.97 0.74 -0.87
N LEU A 57 13.50 1.95 -1.18
CA LEU A 57 12.77 2.27 -2.41
C LEU A 57 13.62 2.02 -3.66
N ALA A 58 14.94 2.27 -3.60
CA ALA A 58 15.87 1.97 -4.68
C ALA A 58 16.18 0.46 -4.84
N GLY A 59 15.57 -0.42 -4.04
CA GLY A 59 15.80 -1.86 -4.11
C GLY A 59 17.21 -2.29 -3.67
N LYS A 60 17.93 -1.44 -2.93
CA LYS A 60 19.34 -1.67 -2.52
C LYS A 60 19.48 -2.52 -1.26
N LYS A 61 18.39 -2.74 -0.53
CA LYS A 61 18.41 -3.50 0.73
C LYS A 61 18.25 -5.02 0.57
N GLY A 62 18.05 -5.52 -0.65
CA GLY A 62 17.89 -6.94 -0.94
C GLY A 62 16.62 -7.55 -0.30
N ASN A 63 16.68 -8.85 0.02
CA ASN A 63 15.50 -9.62 0.44
C ASN A 63 15.07 -9.40 1.90
N MET A 64 15.94 -8.88 2.77
CA MET A 64 15.67 -8.51 4.17
C MET A 64 14.75 -9.48 4.94
N THR A 65 14.88 -10.79 4.71
CA THR A 65 13.87 -11.79 5.13
C THR A 65 13.53 -11.72 6.62
N GLU A 66 14.55 -11.71 7.48
CA GLU A 66 14.36 -11.64 8.94
C GLU A 66 13.82 -10.28 9.41
N ILE A 67 14.17 -9.18 8.74
CA ILE A 67 13.66 -7.85 9.09
C ILE A 67 12.18 -7.75 8.75
N ARG A 68 11.78 -8.22 7.55
CA ARG A 68 10.38 -8.27 7.11
C ARG A 68 9.54 -9.17 8.00
N LYS A 69 10.11 -10.28 8.48
CA LYS A 69 9.45 -11.16 9.44
C LYS A 69 9.18 -10.43 10.77
N LYS A 70 10.19 -9.75 11.32
CA LYS A 70 10.05 -8.96 12.56
C LYS A 70 9.02 -7.82 12.42
N SER A 71 8.99 -7.14 11.28
CA SER A 71 7.99 -6.09 11.05
C SER A 71 6.57 -6.63 10.96
N ILE A 72 6.38 -7.85 10.42
CA ILE A 72 5.10 -8.55 10.46
C ILE A 72 4.71 -8.91 11.90
N GLU A 73 5.65 -9.40 12.72
CA GLU A 73 5.37 -9.71 14.13
C GLU A 73 4.91 -8.47 14.91
N GLU A 74 5.49 -7.29 14.62
CA GLU A 74 5.07 -6.01 15.20
C GLU A 74 3.69 -5.58 14.71
N LEU A 75 3.43 -5.69 13.40
CA LEU A 75 2.14 -5.45 12.79
C LEU A 75 1.03 -6.30 13.42
N VAL A 76 1.26 -7.61 13.56
CA VAL A 76 0.29 -8.55 14.13
C VAL A 76 0.00 -8.22 15.59
N LYS A 77 1.00 -7.79 16.37
CA LYS A 77 0.77 -7.31 17.75
C LYS A 77 -0.16 -6.09 17.77
N ALA A 78 0.05 -5.11 16.90
CA ALA A 78 -0.81 -3.94 16.81
C ALA A 78 -2.25 -4.29 16.40
N ILE A 79 -2.41 -5.20 15.42
CA ILE A 79 -3.72 -5.70 15.01
C ILE A 79 -4.43 -6.41 16.16
N ASN A 80 -3.73 -7.25 16.93
CA ASN A 80 -4.31 -7.95 18.07
C ASN A 80 -4.75 -7.02 19.21
N LEU A 81 -4.14 -5.85 19.36
CA LEU A 81 -4.59 -4.83 20.31
C LEU A 81 -5.89 -4.15 19.86
N TYR A 82 -6.07 -3.96 18.54
CA TYR A 82 -7.24 -3.28 17.97
C TYR A 82 -7.82 -4.02 16.75
N PRO A 83 -8.31 -5.27 16.91
CA PRO A 83 -8.67 -6.15 15.78
C PRO A 83 -9.87 -5.65 14.97
N HIS A 84 -10.68 -4.75 15.55
CA HIS A 84 -11.81 -4.12 14.86
C HIS A 84 -11.42 -2.85 14.11
N ARG A 85 -10.21 -2.33 14.32
CA ARG A 85 -9.73 -1.06 13.75
C ARG A 85 -8.65 -1.29 12.70
N TYR A 86 -7.88 -2.37 12.81
CA TYR A 86 -6.79 -2.65 11.89
C TYR A 86 -7.00 -3.91 11.06
N ILE A 87 -6.56 -3.80 9.81
CA ILE A 87 -6.35 -4.89 8.86
C ILE A 87 -4.88 -4.82 8.46
N GLY A 88 -4.23 -5.96 8.20
CA GLY A 88 -2.78 -5.98 7.93
C GLY A 88 -2.42 -6.41 6.51
N PHE A 89 -1.46 -5.71 5.91
CA PHE A 89 -0.69 -6.16 4.75
C PHE A 89 0.75 -6.45 5.21
N GLY A 90 1.21 -7.67 4.92
CA GLY A 90 2.55 -8.12 5.33
C GLY A 90 3.57 -8.04 4.21
N ALA A 91 4.78 -7.58 4.54
CA ALA A 91 5.88 -7.52 3.59
C ALA A 91 6.42 -8.92 3.25
N VAL A 92 6.51 -9.26 1.97
CA VAL A 92 7.10 -10.53 1.49
C VAL A 92 8.46 -10.27 0.82
N PRO A 93 9.50 -11.04 1.14
CA PRO A 93 10.80 -10.92 0.47
C PRO A 93 10.74 -11.18 -1.03
N LEU A 94 11.42 -10.32 -1.79
CA LEU A 94 11.50 -10.39 -3.24
C LEU A 94 12.58 -11.36 -3.71
N GLY A 95 12.39 -11.94 -4.91
CA GLY A 95 13.44 -12.69 -5.60
C GLY A 95 13.81 -14.06 -5.00
N LEU A 96 13.04 -14.55 -4.02
CA LEU A 96 13.19 -15.92 -3.52
C LEU A 96 12.66 -16.95 -4.54
N ASP A 97 13.14 -18.20 -4.45
CA ASP A 97 12.58 -19.29 -5.23
C ASP A 97 11.13 -19.61 -4.82
N LEU A 98 10.39 -20.26 -5.70
CA LEU A 98 8.95 -20.49 -5.52
C LEU A 98 8.62 -21.25 -4.22
N SER A 99 9.45 -22.24 -3.83
CA SER A 99 9.17 -23.06 -2.65
C SER A 99 9.39 -22.25 -1.37
N THR A 100 10.48 -21.49 -1.30
CA THR A 100 10.78 -20.61 -0.17
C THR A 100 9.77 -19.46 -0.08
N THR A 101 9.37 -18.84 -1.20
CA THR A 101 8.32 -17.81 -1.20
C THR A 101 7.00 -18.38 -0.69
N ARG A 102 6.60 -19.58 -1.13
CA ARG A 102 5.36 -20.23 -0.68
C ARG A 102 5.38 -20.47 0.83
N GLN A 103 6.47 -21.04 1.34
CA GLN A 103 6.60 -21.30 2.77
C GLN A 103 6.54 -19.99 3.57
N TYR A 104 7.21 -18.94 3.10
CA TYR A 104 7.17 -17.64 3.75
C TYR A 104 5.76 -17.05 3.80
N ILE A 105 5.01 -17.09 2.69
CA ILE A 105 3.64 -16.58 2.65
C ILE A 105 2.73 -17.38 3.59
N SER A 106 2.81 -18.70 3.58
CA SER A 106 2.00 -19.52 4.50
C SER A 106 2.31 -19.20 5.97
N ASP A 107 3.61 -19.10 6.32
CA ASP A 107 4.01 -18.91 7.70
C ASP A 107 3.74 -17.51 8.26
N ASN A 108 3.86 -16.47 7.43
CA ASN A 108 3.87 -15.08 7.91
C ASN A 108 2.67 -14.26 7.44
N ILE A 109 1.98 -14.67 6.37
CA ILE A 109 0.81 -13.96 5.84
C ILE A 109 -0.46 -14.74 6.18
N GLU A 110 -0.57 -15.98 5.72
CA GLU A 110 -1.78 -16.82 5.86
C GLU A 110 -2.07 -17.17 7.33
N LYS A 111 -1.08 -17.72 8.06
CA LYS A 111 -1.25 -18.07 9.49
C LYS A 111 -1.58 -16.89 10.39
N ASN A 112 -1.19 -15.69 9.98
CA ASN A 112 -1.49 -14.45 10.70
C ASN A 112 -2.77 -13.76 10.19
N HIS A 113 -3.49 -14.37 9.25
CA HIS A 113 -4.72 -13.84 8.66
C HIS A 113 -4.56 -12.42 8.08
N LEU A 114 -3.38 -12.11 7.53
CA LEU A 114 -3.16 -10.83 6.86
C LEU A 114 -3.94 -10.79 5.54
N ALA A 115 -4.55 -9.64 5.26
CA ALA A 115 -5.50 -9.49 4.17
C ALA A 115 -4.84 -9.21 2.80
N GLY A 116 -3.51 -9.04 2.77
CA GLY A 116 -2.77 -8.81 1.54
C GLY A 116 -1.26 -8.82 1.73
N MET A 117 -0.55 -8.63 0.63
CA MET A 117 0.90 -8.65 0.56
C MET A 117 1.42 -7.31 0.05
N GLY A 118 2.36 -6.73 0.79
CA GLY A 118 2.93 -5.43 0.49
C GLY A 118 3.42 -4.74 1.75
N GLU A 119 4.06 -3.58 1.64
CA GLU A 119 4.30 -2.82 0.42
C GLU A 119 5.53 -3.37 -0.29
N PHE A 120 5.40 -3.64 -1.60
CA PHE A 120 6.55 -4.04 -2.40
C PHE A 120 7.32 -2.83 -2.90
N THR A 121 8.47 -2.58 -2.30
CA THR A 121 9.43 -1.54 -2.70
C THR A 121 10.48 -2.13 -3.63
N LEU A 122 10.51 -1.70 -4.90
CA LEU A 122 11.42 -2.21 -5.94
C LEU A 122 12.19 -1.05 -6.56
N GLY A 123 13.47 -1.28 -6.86
CA GLY A 123 14.20 -0.41 -7.78
C GLY A 123 13.68 -0.55 -9.20
N SER A 124 13.88 0.47 -10.04
CA SER A 124 13.54 0.38 -11.47
C SER A 124 14.27 -0.80 -12.13
N GLY A 125 13.55 -1.54 -13.00
CA GLY A 125 14.01 -2.76 -13.65
C GLY A 125 13.88 -4.04 -12.80
N GLN A 126 13.36 -3.94 -11.57
CA GLN A 126 13.25 -5.10 -10.66
C GLN A 126 11.86 -5.74 -10.60
N ILE A 127 10.87 -5.24 -11.35
CA ILE A 127 9.50 -5.81 -11.40
C ILE A 127 9.47 -7.33 -11.63
N PRO A 128 10.36 -7.95 -12.44
CA PRO A 128 10.38 -9.41 -12.59
C PRO A 128 10.57 -10.21 -11.30
N LEU A 129 11.11 -9.61 -10.23
CA LEU A 129 11.26 -10.25 -8.91
C LEU A 129 9.91 -10.58 -8.25
N LEU A 130 8.81 -9.95 -8.68
CA LEU A 130 7.45 -10.23 -8.20
C LEU A 130 6.81 -11.48 -8.81
N LYS A 131 7.47 -12.14 -9.78
CA LYS A 131 6.89 -13.27 -10.52
C LYS A 131 6.30 -14.36 -9.61
N ASN A 132 7.04 -14.75 -8.57
CA ASN A 132 6.59 -15.80 -7.65
C ASN A 132 5.48 -15.30 -6.71
N ILE A 133 5.50 -14.01 -6.32
CA ILE A 133 4.45 -13.39 -5.51
C ILE A 133 3.11 -13.41 -6.27
N PHE A 134 3.10 -12.95 -7.53
CA PHE A 134 1.91 -12.98 -8.36
C PHE A 134 1.36 -14.39 -8.56
N LYS A 135 2.24 -15.35 -8.85
CA LYS A 135 1.84 -16.76 -8.99
C LYS A 135 1.19 -17.28 -7.71
N LEU A 136 1.81 -17.00 -6.55
CA LEU A 136 1.37 -17.52 -5.26
C LEU A 136 0.14 -16.80 -4.71
N SER A 137 -0.09 -15.52 -5.03
CA SER A 137 -1.33 -14.81 -4.65
C SER A 137 -2.57 -15.63 -4.99
N GLY A 138 -2.63 -16.20 -6.21
CA GLY A 138 -3.74 -17.07 -6.62
C GLY A 138 -3.87 -18.37 -5.82
N GLU A 139 -2.75 -18.95 -5.36
CA GLU A 139 -2.73 -20.13 -4.48
C GLU A 139 -3.24 -19.79 -3.07
N PHE A 140 -3.03 -18.56 -2.59
CA PHE A 140 -3.44 -18.08 -1.27
C PHE A 140 -4.76 -17.28 -1.29
N GLY A 141 -5.69 -17.61 -2.20
CA GLY A 141 -7.02 -16.99 -2.21
C GLY A 141 -7.11 -15.64 -2.91
N ASN A 142 -6.17 -15.35 -3.82
CA ASN A 142 -6.05 -14.09 -4.55
C ASN A 142 -5.79 -12.89 -3.64
N LEU A 143 -4.91 -13.04 -2.65
CA LEU A 143 -4.50 -11.94 -1.78
C LEU A 143 -4.06 -10.74 -2.62
N PRO A 144 -4.60 -9.53 -2.37
CA PRO A 144 -4.17 -8.32 -3.02
C PRO A 144 -2.67 -8.08 -2.89
N ILE A 145 -2.09 -7.54 -3.96
CA ILE A 145 -0.68 -7.15 -4.04
C ILE A 145 -0.60 -5.63 -4.09
N TRP A 146 0.13 -5.03 -3.14
CA TRP A 146 0.34 -3.58 -3.10
C TRP A 146 1.79 -3.24 -3.46
N ILE A 147 2.00 -2.40 -4.46
CA ILE A 147 3.33 -2.09 -5.02
C ILE A 147 3.56 -0.58 -4.98
N HIS A 148 4.70 -0.17 -4.40
CA HIS A 148 5.18 1.21 -4.47
C HIS A 148 5.35 1.62 -5.93
N ALA A 149 4.61 2.63 -6.39
CA ALA A 149 4.67 3.09 -7.78
C ALA A 149 5.03 4.58 -7.94
N PHE A 150 5.55 5.21 -6.89
CA PHE A 150 6.19 6.51 -7.00
C PHE A 150 7.64 6.36 -7.48
N PHE A 151 8.43 7.44 -7.42
CA PHE A 151 9.88 7.36 -7.60
C PHE A 151 10.48 6.29 -6.66
N PRO A 152 11.37 5.39 -7.13
CA PRO A 152 12.12 5.45 -8.38
C PRO A 152 11.53 4.67 -9.57
N LEU A 153 10.29 4.18 -9.49
CA LEU A 153 9.69 3.46 -10.61
C LEU A 153 9.42 4.37 -11.81
N THR A 154 9.68 3.83 -12.98
CA THR A 154 9.46 4.48 -14.27
C THR A 154 8.14 4.01 -14.90
N LEU A 155 7.71 4.68 -15.97
CA LEU A 155 6.57 4.21 -16.77
C LEU A 155 6.78 2.77 -17.30
N GLN A 156 8.01 2.37 -17.61
CA GLN A 156 8.29 1.01 -18.08
C GLN A 156 8.01 -0.02 -16.97
N ASP A 157 8.38 0.31 -15.72
CA ASP A 157 8.08 -0.54 -14.57
C ASP A 157 6.56 -0.68 -14.33
N ILE A 158 5.81 0.42 -14.45
CA ILE A 158 4.34 0.41 -14.32
C ILE A 158 3.70 -0.47 -15.41
N LYS A 159 4.19 -0.40 -16.66
CA LYS A 159 3.75 -1.28 -17.76
C LYS A 159 4.04 -2.75 -17.46
N GLU A 160 5.18 -3.06 -16.86
CA GLU A 160 5.51 -4.43 -16.46
C GLU A 160 4.58 -4.95 -15.35
N VAL A 161 4.24 -4.10 -14.36
CA VAL A 161 3.23 -4.45 -13.36
C VAL A 161 1.87 -4.72 -14.01
N SER A 162 1.45 -3.91 -14.98
CA SER A 162 0.21 -4.16 -15.75
C SER A 162 0.24 -5.49 -16.49
N ASN A 163 1.38 -5.87 -17.09
CA ASN A 163 1.52 -7.18 -17.74
C ASN A 163 1.34 -8.33 -16.74
N PHE A 164 1.87 -8.20 -15.52
CA PHE A 164 1.58 -9.16 -14.45
C PHE A 164 0.11 -9.18 -14.05
N ALA A 165 -0.51 -8.01 -13.85
CA ALA A 165 -1.92 -7.93 -13.49
C ALA A 165 -2.83 -8.58 -14.56
N ARG A 166 -2.58 -8.32 -15.85
CA ARG A 166 -3.32 -8.93 -16.97
C ARG A 166 -3.10 -10.45 -17.07
N LYS A 167 -1.94 -10.94 -16.66
CA LYS A 167 -1.64 -12.38 -16.61
C LYS A 167 -2.36 -13.09 -15.46
N TYR A 168 -2.59 -12.40 -14.34
CA TYR A 168 -3.20 -12.94 -13.13
C TYR A 168 -4.46 -12.14 -12.76
N LEU A 169 -5.47 -12.18 -13.64
CA LEU A 169 -6.68 -11.34 -13.56
C LEU A 169 -7.49 -11.47 -12.26
N SER A 170 -7.35 -12.59 -11.54
CA SER A 170 -8.06 -12.81 -10.28
C SER A 170 -7.41 -12.12 -9.08
N THR A 171 -6.13 -11.74 -9.17
CA THR A 171 -5.37 -11.07 -8.11
C THR A 171 -5.58 -9.55 -8.18
N PRO A 172 -6.17 -8.89 -7.18
CA PRO A 172 -6.20 -7.44 -7.11
C PRO A 172 -4.78 -6.88 -6.96
N VAL A 173 -4.46 -5.82 -7.70
CA VAL A 173 -3.17 -5.14 -7.65
C VAL A 173 -3.40 -3.66 -7.41
N ILE A 174 -2.78 -3.12 -6.37
CA ILE A 174 -2.86 -1.70 -6.00
C ILE A 174 -1.52 -1.06 -6.31
N LEU A 175 -1.53 -0.05 -7.20
CA LEU A 175 -0.39 0.78 -7.51
C LEU A 175 -0.36 1.97 -6.54
N GLY A 176 0.72 2.09 -5.78
CA GLY A 176 0.96 3.16 -4.83
C GLY A 176 0.99 4.53 -5.50
N HIS A 177 0.46 5.52 -4.78
CA HIS A 177 0.74 6.93 -5.03
C HIS A 177 0.40 7.43 -6.44
N LEU A 178 -0.71 6.93 -7.00
CA LEU A 178 -1.20 7.26 -8.34
C LEU A 178 -0.19 7.00 -9.49
N GLY A 179 0.88 6.23 -9.26
CA GLY A 179 1.99 6.08 -10.23
C GLY A 179 2.95 7.28 -10.29
N GLY A 180 2.85 8.20 -9.33
CA GLY A 180 3.69 9.37 -9.19
C GLY A 180 3.66 10.30 -10.41
N ILE A 181 4.84 10.64 -10.92
CA ILE A 181 4.95 11.55 -12.08
C ILE A 181 4.38 10.94 -13.38
N ASN A 182 4.15 9.62 -13.41
CA ASN A 182 3.60 8.90 -14.56
C ASN A 182 2.06 8.72 -14.46
N TRP A 183 1.38 9.52 -13.65
CA TRP A 183 -0.03 9.33 -13.31
C TRP A 183 -0.97 9.33 -14.51
N LEU A 184 -0.68 10.09 -15.58
CA LEU A 184 -1.51 10.15 -16.78
C LEU A 184 -1.57 8.78 -17.46
N GLU A 185 -0.42 8.22 -17.80
CA GLU A 185 -0.33 6.90 -18.41
C GLU A 185 -0.75 5.79 -17.44
N THR A 186 -0.50 5.97 -16.14
CA THR A 186 -0.95 5.02 -15.11
C THR A 186 -2.47 4.97 -15.05
N MET A 187 -3.15 6.12 -15.14
CA MET A 187 -4.60 6.21 -15.19
C MET A 187 -5.17 5.46 -16.40
N ASP A 188 -4.59 5.65 -17.59
CA ASP A 188 -5.00 4.93 -18.80
C ASP A 188 -4.81 3.41 -18.65
N ILE A 189 -3.65 2.98 -18.12
CA ILE A 189 -3.34 1.57 -17.87
C ILE A 189 -4.34 0.93 -16.89
N VAL A 190 -4.67 1.62 -15.80
CA VAL A 190 -5.61 1.14 -14.77
C VAL A 190 -7.02 1.07 -15.33
N LYS A 191 -7.43 2.06 -16.14
CA LYS A 191 -8.73 2.08 -16.82
C LYS A 191 -8.92 0.85 -17.72
N GLU A 192 -7.87 0.40 -18.39
CA GLU A 192 -7.87 -0.76 -19.28
C GLU A 192 -7.62 -2.11 -18.59
N THR A 193 -7.33 -2.13 -17.28
CA THR A 193 -6.94 -3.36 -16.57
C THR A 193 -7.86 -3.61 -15.38
N SER A 194 -8.72 -4.62 -15.50
CA SER A 194 -9.84 -4.85 -14.58
C SER A 194 -9.46 -5.10 -13.12
N ASN A 195 -8.28 -5.66 -12.84
CA ASN A 195 -7.80 -5.95 -11.48
C ASN A 195 -6.73 -4.97 -10.99
N LEU A 196 -6.44 -3.89 -11.73
CA LEU A 196 -5.60 -2.80 -11.24
C LEU A 196 -6.42 -1.71 -10.54
N PHE A 197 -5.83 -1.15 -9.49
CA PHE A 197 -6.35 -0.07 -8.66
C PHE A 197 -5.23 0.92 -8.33
N LEU A 198 -5.61 2.11 -7.89
CA LEU A 198 -4.70 3.20 -7.52
C LEU A 198 -4.89 3.55 -6.05
N ASP A 199 -3.81 3.54 -5.29
CA ASP A 199 -3.77 4.22 -4.00
C ASP A 199 -3.57 5.72 -4.21
N THR A 200 -4.26 6.54 -3.41
CA THR A 200 -4.23 8.01 -3.52
C THR A 200 -3.14 8.67 -2.69
N SER A 201 -2.44 7.94 -1.82
CA SER A 201 -1.47 8.53 -0.89
C SER A 201 -0.30 9.24 -1.61
N ALA A 202 0.46 10.07 -0.90
CA ALA A 202 1.63 10.79 -1.44
C ALA A 202 1.40 11.56 -2.77
N TYR A 203 0.16 11.99 -3.04
CA TYR A 203 -0.12 12.87 -4.17
C TYR A 203 0.65 14.18 -4.04
N TYR A 204 1.28 14.63 -5.11
CA TYR A 204 2.03 15.90 -5.13
C TYR A 204 1.20 17.09 -5.64
N SER A 205 -0.01 16.84 -6.16
CA SER A 205 -0.88 17.86 -6.73
C SER A 205 -2.35 17.51 -6.52
N THR A 206 -3.11 18.43 -5.92
CA THR A 206 -4.56 18.28 -5.73
C THR A 206 -5.34 18.31 -7.04
N LEU A 207 -4.81 18.97 -8.08
CA LEU A 207 -5.36 18.93 -9.43
C LEU A 207 -5.25 17.51 -10.00
N VAL A 208 -4.10 16.86 -9.83
CA VAL A 208 -3.88 15.48 -10.28
C VAL A 208 -4.80 14.53 -9.54
N LEU A 209 -4.84 14.62 -8.21
CA LEU A 209 -5.74 13.82 -7.39
C LEU A 209 -7.20 13.97 -7.84
N GLY A 210 -7.66 15.22 -8.00
CA GLY A 210 -9.00 15.52 -8.48
C GLY A 210 -9.28 14.98 -9.88
N ALA A 211 -8.32 15.05 -10.81
CA ALA A 211 -8.50 14.48 -12.14
C ALA A 211 -8.71 12.96 -12.09
N VAL A 212 -7.84 12.25 -11.35
CA VAL A 212 -7.82 10.78 -11.32
C VAL A 212 -9.05 10.22 -10.59
N ILE A 213 -9.37 10.72 -9.38
CA ILE A 213 -10.49 10.14 -8.61
C ILE A 213 -11.86 10.37 -9.26
N ASN A 214 -11.99 11.43 -10.05
CA ASN A 214 -13.23 11.73 -10.76
C ASN A 214 -13.34 11.00 -12.11
N GLU A 215 -12.22 10.60 -12.70
CA GLU A 215 -12.19 9.78 -13.91
C GLU A 215 -12.38 8.29 -13.59
N LEU A 216 -11.75 7.80 -12.51
CA LEU A 216 -11.76 6.40 -12.10
C LEU A 216 -12.25 6.20 -10.65
N PRO A 217 -13.47 6.62 -10.32
CA PRO A 217 -13.96 6.61 -8.94
C PRO A 217 -13.98 5.23 -8.30
N ASP A 218 -14.25 4.17 -9.06
CA ASP A 218 -14.32 2.78 -8.57
C ASP A 218 -12.95 2.08 -8.53
N LYS A 219 -11.88 2.78 -8.93
CA LYS A 219 -10.51 2.25 -8.98
C LYS A 219 -9.54 2.94 -8.03
N CYS A 220 -9.96 4.02 -7.38
CA CYS A 220 -9.11 4.78 -6.47
C CYS A 220 -9.40 4.39 -5.02
N ILE A 221 -8.35 4.21 -4.23
CA ILE A 221 -8.39 3.82 -2.83
C ILE A 221 -7.78 4.94 -2.03
N PHE A 222 -8.54 5.50 -1.09
CA PHE A 222 -8.01 6.44 -0.12
C PHE A 222 -6.88 5.78 0.67
N GLY A 223 -5.72 6.40 0.66
CA GLY A 223 -4.59 6.05 1.49
C GLY A 223 -3.85 7.30 1.93
N VAL A 224 -3.21 7.23 3.09
CA VAL A 224 -2.54 8.38 3.71
C VAL A 224 -1.03 8.26 3.66
N ASP A 225 -0.51 7.04 3.71
CA ASP A 225 0.91 6.75 3.85
C ASP A 225 1.48 7.35 5.15
N ARG A 226 0.81 7.14 6.29
CA ARG A 226 1.37 7.54 7.60
C ARG A 226 2.66 6.75 7.85
N PRO A 227 3.71 7.36 8.44
CA PRO A 227 3.75 8.70 9.04
C PRO A 227 4.07 9.85 8.08
N PHE A 228 4.16 9.61 6.77
CA PHE A 228 4.54 10.63 5.79
C PHE A 228 3.39 11.56 5.40
N GLY A 229 2.15 11.04 5.40
CA GLY A 229 0.93 11.83 5.22
C GLY A 229 0.19 12.11 6.53
N ASP A 230 -0.72 13.08 6.45
CA ASP A 230 -1.65 13.45 7.53
C ASP A 230 -3.07 12.97 7.22
N LEU A 231 -3.71 12.31 8.19
CA LEU A 231 -5.01 11.64 7.99
C LEU A 231 -6.13 12.64 7.70
N ASP A 232 -6.22 13.72 8.48
CA ASP A 232 -7.30 14.69 8.34
C ASP A 232 -7.15 15.52 7.07
N LEU A 233 -5.93 15.99 6.77
CA LEU A 233 -5.65 16.73 5.55
C LEU A 233 -5.90 15.90 4.29
N SER A 234 -5.50 14.62 4.31
CA SER A 234 -5.71 13.72 3.16
C SER A 234 -7.20 13.46 2.93
N LYS A 235 -7.95 13.18 4.01
CA LYS A 235 -9.40 12.97 3.98
C LYS A 235 -10.15 14.23 3.51
N GLU A 236 -9.81 15.40 4.06
CA GLU A 236 -10.41 16.68 3.64
C GLU A 236 -10.13 16.97 2.17
N THR A 237 -8.93 16.68 1.70
CA THR A 237 -8.57 16.89 0.29
C THR A 237 -9.45 16.03 -0.63
N ILE A 238 -9.65 14.74 -0.32
CA ILE A 238 -10.55 13.88 -1.10
C ILE A 238 -11.97 14.45 -1.15
N LEU A 239 -12.51 14.86 0.01
CA LEU A 239 -13.86 15.46 0.10
C LEU A 239 -13.98 16.73 -0.75
N LYS A 240 -12.90 17.53 -0.83
CA LYS A 240 -12.89 18.80 -1.56
C LYS A 240 -12.73 18.64 -3.07
N VAL A 241 -11.96 17.65 -3.53
CA VAL A 241 -11.67 17.45 -4.96
C VAL A 241 -12.66 16.52 -5.65
N ALA A 242 -13.42 15.70 -4.92
CA ALA A 242 -14.47 14.86 -5.48
C ALA A 242 -15.64 15.71 -6.01
N LYS A 243 -16.13 15.40 -7.22
CA LYS A 243 -17.26 16.11 -7.86
C LYS A 243 -18.62 15.73 -7.29
N SER A 244 -18.70 14.64 -6.52
CA SER A 244 -19.93 14.20 -5.87
C SER A 244 -19.62 13.45 -4.57
N GLN A 245 -20.63 13.36 -3.71
CA GLN A 245 -20.54 12.56 -2.48
C GLN A 245 -20.39 11.06 -2.77
N SER A 246 -20.93 10.56 -3.90
CA SER A 246 -20.78 9.16 -4.29
C SER A 246 -19.33 8.83 -4.63
N ILE A 247 -18.64 9.71 -5.37
CA ILE A 247 -17.21 9.55 -5.68
C ILE A 247 -16.39 9.58 -4.38
N ALA A 248 -16.67 10.56 -3.50
CA ALA A 248 -15.97 10.64 -2.23
C ALA A 248 -16.13 9.36 -1.38
N LYS A 249 -17.36 8.82 -1.28
CA LYS A 249 -17.62 7.57 -0.53
C LYS A 249 -16.93 6.35 -1.15
N ALA A 250 -16.97 6.23 -2.47
CA ALA A 250 -16.29 5.16 -3.20
C ALA A 250 -14.81 5.11 -2.82
N VAL A 251 -14.14 6.26 -2.98
CA VAL A 251 -12.70 6.39 -2.74
C VAL A 251 -12.33 6.29 -1.25
N LEU A 252 -13.08 6.94 -0.37
CA LEU A 252 -12.80 6.98 1.08
C LEU A 252 -12.96 5.64 1.79
N GLY A 253 -13.59 4.63 1.19
CA GLY A 253 -13.68 3.33 1.86
C GLY A 253 -14.42 2.22 1.13
N GLU A 254 -15.42 2.52 0.30
CA GLU A 254 -16.24 1.45 -0.31
C GLU A 254 -15.42 0.58 -1.26
N ASN A 255 -14.48 1.17 -2.01
CA ASN A 255 -13.62 0.43 -2.93
C ASN A 255 -12.70 -0.56 -2.23
N ILE A 256 -11.98 -0.11 -1.18
CA ILE A 256 -11.09 -1.01 -0.43
C ILE A 256 -11.89 -2.04 0.37
N ALA A 257 -13.08 -1.68 0.88
CA ALA A 257 -13.97 -2.63 1.51
C ALA A 257 -14.40 -3.74 0.53
N HIS A 258 -14.74 -3.37 -0.71
CA HIS A 258 -15.07 -4.34 -1.75
C HIS A 258 -13.90 -5.27 -2.09
N ILE A 259 -12.68 -4.73 -2.25
CA ILE A 259 -11.48 -5.51 -2.55
C ILE A 259 -11.16 -6.50 -1.42
N LEU A 260 -11.30 -6.07 -0.16
CA LEU A 260 -10.99 -6.88 1.02
C LEU A 260 -12.16 -7.73 1.52
N LYS A 261 -13.36 -7.57 0.94
CA LYS A 261 -14.60 -8.27 1.30
C LYS A 261 -14.99 -8.08 2.77
N ILE A 262 -15.00 -6.83 3.23
CA ILE A 262 -15.31 -6.42 4.62
C ILE A 262 -16.51 -5.47 4.70
#